data_AF-A0A645ISZ6-F1
#
_entry.id   AF-A0A645ISZ6-F1
#
_cell.length_a   1.000
_cell.length_b   1.000
_cell.length_c   1.000
_cell.angle_alpha   90.00
_cell.angle_beta   90.00
_cell.angle_gamma   90.00
#
_symmetry.space_group_name_H-M   'P 1'
#
loop_
_entity.id
_entity.type
_entity.pdbx_description
1 polymer ?
#
loop_
_entity_poly.entity_id
_entity_poly.type
_entity_poly.pdbx_seq_one_letter_code
_entity_poly.pdbx_strand_id
1 'polypeptide(L)'
;MKFRLGGFEAIKSEYMAQVQYSMWVTGKDAWFFANYDPRMKREGIHHVVVERDPQYMTDFNEMVPEFIEKMDEALAEIGFKFGEQWR
;
A
#
# COMPACT_ATOMS: atom_id res chain seq x y z
N MET A 1 -20.26 4.37 3.16
CA MET A 1 -20.69 5.76 2.87
C MET A 1 -19.57 6.80 3.04
N LYS A 2 -18.64 6.64 4.01
CA LYS A 2 -17.54 7.60 4.23
C LYS A 2 -16.69 7.89 2.98
N PHE A 3 -16.21 6.88 2.25
CA PHE A 3 -15.39 7.12 1.04
C PHE A 3 -16.15 7.85 -0.09
N ARG A 4 -17.40 7.45 -0.37
CA ARG A 4 -18.24 8.09 -1.42
C ARG A 4 -18.51 9.58 -1.16
N LEU A 5 -18.58 10.00 0.10
CA LEU A 5 -18.93 11.37 0.50
C LEU A 5 -17.72 12.20 0.96
N GLY A 6 -16.69 11.58 1.53
CA GLY A 6 -15.51 12.26 2.06
C GLY A 6 -14.27 12.18 1.17
N GLY A 7 -14.38 11.54 -0.01
CA GLY A 7 -13.31 11.52 -1.02
C GLY A 7 -11.95 11.11 -0.46
N PHE A 8 -10.92 11.91 -0.76
CA PHE A 8 -9.53 11.67 -0.38
C PHE A 8 -9.32 11.64 1.14
N GLU A 9 -9.98 12.52 1.91
CA GLU A 9 -9.87 12.58 3.38
C GLU A 9 -10.55 11.40 4.09
N ALA A 10 -11.44 10.70 3.39
CA ALA A 10 -12.08 9.49 3.89
C ALA A 10 -11.30 8.21 3.57
N ILE A 11 -10.17 8.31 2.85
CA ILE A 11 -9.24 7.20 2.66
C ILE A 11 -8.53 6.99 4.00
N LYS A 12 -8.68 5.80 4.58
CA LYS A 12 -7.95 5.46 5.81
C LYS A 12 -6.44 5.46 5.53
N SER A 13 -5.65 5.84 6.53
CA SER A 13 -4.19 5.95 6.39
C SER A 13 -3.53 4.65 5.90
N GLU A 14 -4.06 3.48 6.27
CA GLU A 14 -3.53 2.20 5.82
C GLU A 14 -3.70 1.99 4.31
N TYR A 15 -4.80 2.49 3.72
CA TYR A 15 -5.00 2.44 2.28
C TYR A 15 -4.13 3.46 1.55
N MET A 16 -3.82 4.60 2.18
CA MET A 16 -2.84 5.55 1.64
C MET A 16 -1.45 4.89 1.56
N ALA A 17 -1.00 4.27 2.65
CA ALA A 17 0.26 3.54 2.67
C ALA A 17 0.30 2.42 1.60
N GLN A 18 -0.77 1.65 1.43
CA GLN A 18 -0.86 0.61 0.40
C GLN A 18 -0.72 1.18 -1.03
N VAL A 19 -1.44 2.26 -1.33
CA VAL A 19 -1.42 2.91 -2.64
C VAL A 19 -0.05 3.50 -2.93
N GLN A 20 0.54 4.20 -1.95
CA GLN A 20 1.89 4.77 -2.07
C GLN A 20 2.94 3.66 -2.24
N TYR A 21 2.85 2.57 -1.48
CA TYR A 21 3.78 1.43 -1.62
C TYR A 21 3.69 0.79 -3.01
N SER A 22 2.49 0.70 -3.59
CA SER A 22 2.30 0.21 -4.96
C SER A 22 3.00 1.10 -5.98
N MET A 23 2.95 2.42 -5.80
CA MET A 23 3.70 3.38 -6.61
C MET A 23 5.21 3.27 -6.37
N TRP A 24 5.67 3.07 -5.14
CA TRP A 24 7.07 2.85 -4.81
C TRP A 24 7.66 1.65 -5.57
N VAL A 25 6.98 0.49 -5.54
CA VAL A 25 7.39 -0.73 -6.24
C VAL A 25 7.41 -0.55 -7.76
N THR A 26 6.41 0.11 -8.33
CA THR A 26 6.20 0.16 -9.78
C THR A 26 6.84 1.37 -10.47
N GLY A 27 7.33 2.36 -9.69
CA GLY A 27 7.85 3.61 -10.22
C GLY A 27 6.80 4.51 -10.88
N LYS A 28 5.50 4.33 -10.57
CA LYS A 28 4.41 5.17 -11.11
C LYS A 28 4.24 6.46 -10.30
N ASP A 29 3.72 7.48 -10.96
CA ASP A 29 3.51 8.81 -10.39
C ASP A 29 2.07 9.03 -9.87
N ALA A 30 1.11 8.22 -10.30
CA ALA A 30 -0.28 8.32 -9.87
C ALA A 30 -0.97 6.94 -9.84
N TRP A 31 -2.03 6.83 -9.03
CA TRP A 31 -2.78 5.60 -8.83
C TRP A 31 -4.29 5.86 -8.71
N PHE A 32 -5.11 5.08 -9.42
CA PHE A 32 -6.56 5.09 -9.23
C PHE A 32 -6.95 4.27 -8.00
N PHE A 33 -7.57 4.91 -7.02
CA PHE A 33 -8.19 4.24 -5.88
C PHE A 33 -9.70 4.20 -6.09
N ALA A 34 -10.26 3.02 -6.31
CA ALA A 34 -11.66 2.82 -6.65
C ALA A 34 -12.35 1.86 -5.67
N ASN A 35 -13.62 2.12 -5.39
CA ASN A 35 -14.50 1.20 -4.68
C ASN A 35 -15.74 0.92 -5.54
N TYR A 36 -16.18 -0.33 -5.50
CA TYR A 36 -17.41 -0.79 -6.13
C TYR A 36 -18.27 -1.51 -5.09
N ASP A 37 -19.54 -1.13 -4.98
CA ASP A 37 -20.55 -1.80 -4.16
C ASP A 37 -21.72 -2.25 -5.05
N PRO A 38 -21.85 -3.56 -5.36
CA PRO A 38 -22.92 -4.07 -6.21
C PRO A 38 -24.32 -3.98 -5.57
N ARG A 39 -24.40 -3.71 -4.26
CA ARG A 39 -25.68 -3.56 -3.55
C ARG A 39 -26.29 -2.16 -3.73
N MET A 40 -25.49 -1.21 -4.20
CA MET A 40 -25.96 0.14 -4.52
C MET A 40 -26.90 0.08 -5.72
N LYS A 41 -28.10 0.64 -5.57
CA LYS A 41 -29.11 0.65 -6.64
C LYS A 41 -28.66 1.41 -7.89
N ARG A 42 -27.80 2.43 -7.73
CA ARG A 42 -27.21 3.30 -8.77
C ARG A 42 -25.88 3.85 -8.25
N GLU A 43 -25.02 4.33 -9.16
CA GLU A 43 -23.72 4.93 -8.83
C GLU A 43 -22.86 4.05 -7.89
N GLY A 44 -22.87 2.74 -8.13
CA GLY A 44 -22.17 1.77 -7.28
C GLY A 44 -20.65 1.84 -7.38
N ILE A 45 -20.09 2.68 -8.26
CA ILE A 45 -18.64 2.87 -8.42
C ILE A 45 -18.24 4.31 -8.09
N HIS A 46 -17.16 4.45 -7.32
CA HIS A 46 -16.53 5.74 -7.05
C HIS A 46 -15.01 5.58 -7.05
N HIS A 47 -14.29 6.55 -7.59
CA HIS A 47 -12.84 6.54 -7.62
C HIS A 47 -12.25 7.94 -7.43
N VAL A 48 -11.00 7.98 -6.99
CA VAL A 48 -10.14 9.17 -6.97
C VAL A 48 -8.77 8.82 -7.53
N VAL A 49 -8.01 9.84 -7.92
CA VAL A 49 -6.59 9.69 -8.27
C VAL A 49 -5.77 10.11 -7.06
N VAL A 50 -4.80 9.27 -6.69
CA VAL A 50 -3.82 9.53 -5.65
C VAL A 50 -2.48 9.77 -6.34
N GLU A 51 -1.89 10.93 -6.10
CA GLU A 51 -0.56 11.27 -6.60
C GLU A 51 0.54 10.66 -5.71
N ARG A 52 1.69 10.37 -6.31
CA ARG A 52 2.87 9.87 -5.61
C ARG A 52 3.34 10.91 -4.60
N ASP A 53 3.44 10.50 -3.35
CA ASP A 53 3.89 11.35 -2.25
C ASP A 53 5.38 11.09 -1.98
N PRO A 54 6.27 12.09 -2.16
CA PRO A 54 7.70 11.95 -1.89
C PRO A 54 8.02 11.53 -0.46
N GLN A 55 7.22 11.93 0.53
CA GLN A 55 7.47 11.58 1.93
C GLN A 55 7.35 10.07 2.13
N TYR A 56 6.30 9.45 1.61
CA TYR A 56 6.15 8.00 1.63
C TYR A 56 7.32 7.28 0.93
N MET A 57 7.85 7.85 -0.16
CA MET A 57 8.97 7.23 -0.85
C MET A 57 10.25 7.26 -0.02
N THR A 58 10.54 8.37 0.64
CA THR A 58 11.66 8.50 1.58
C THR A 58 11.50 7.50 2.72
N ASP A 59 10.32 7.50 3.34
CA ASP A 59 9.96 6.61 4.43
C ASP A 59 10.15 5.13 4.05
N PHE A 60 9.71 4.71 2.86
CA PHE A 60 9.90 3.34 2.38
C PHE A 60 11.36 3.01 2.04
N ASN A 61 12.11 3.97 1.47
CA ASN A 61 13.53 3.78 1.17
C ASN A 61 14.38 3.55 2.43
N GLU A 62 13.97 4.09 3.57
CA GLU A 62 14.67 3.94 4.84
C GLU A 62 14.16 2.73 5.62
N MET A 63 12.85 2.65 5.87
CA MET A 63 12.27 1.67 6.80
C MET A 63 12.17 0.25 6.22
N VAL A 64 11.95 0.10 4.90
CA VAL A 64 11.75 -1.23 4.30
C VAL A 64 13.04 -2.05 4.27
N PRO A 65 14.21 -1.49 3.88
CA PRO A 65 15.48 -2.22 3.98
C PRO A 65 15.82 -2.63 5.42
N GLU A 66 15.67 -1.72 6.39
CA GLU A 66 15.90 -2.03 7.81
C GLU A 66 14.99 -3.18 8.28
N PHE A 67 13.72 -3.14 7.90
CA PHE A 67 12.78 -4.21 8.23
C PHE A 67 13.19 -5.56 7.63
N ILE A 68 13.66 -5.59 6.38
CA ILE A 68 14.15 -6.81 5.72
C ILE A 68 15.40 -7.35 6.44
N GLU A 69 16.35 -6.49 6.81
CA GLU A 69 17.54 -6.90 7.57
C GLU A 69 17.16 -7.57 8.89
N LYS A 70 16.20 -6.99 9.63
CA LYS A 70 15.71 -7.58 10.89
C LYS A 70 14.96 -8.90 10.68
N MET A 71 14.22 -9.04 9.59
CA MET A 71 13.61 -10.33 9.23
C MET A 71 14.67 -11.39 8.95
N ASP A 72 15.71 -11.06 8.19
CA ASP A 72 16.78 -11.99 7.86
C ASP A 72 17.61 -12.39 9.09
N GLU A 73 17.90 -11.45 9.99
CA GLU A 73 18.52 -11.73 11.30
C GLU A 73 17.69 -12.75 12.11
N ALA A 74 16.38 -12.51 12.21
CA ALA A 74 15.47 -13.38 12.96
C ALA A 74 15.33 -14.78 12.33
N LEU A 75 15.28 -14.87 11.00
CA LEU A 75 15.26 -16.17 10.29
C LEU A 75 16.57 -16.94 10.53
N ALA A 76 17.71 -16.25 10.46
CA ALA A 76 19.01 -16.85 10.68
C ALA A 76 19.17 -17.40 12.11
N GLU A 77 18.62 -16.72 13.12
CA GLU A 77 18.65 -17.16 14.53
C GLU A 77 18.03 -18.55 14.73
N ILE A 78 16.98 -18.87 13.95
CA ILE A 78 16.28 -20.16 14.01
C ILE A 78 16.68 -21.11 12.87
N GLY A 79 17.73 -20.80 12.11
CA GLY A 79 18.28 -21.67 11.06
C GLY A 79 17.48 -21.70 9.76
N PHE A 80 16.64 -20.69 9.51
CA PHE A 80 15.90 -20.52 8.26
C PHE A 80 16.54 -19.46 7.36
N LYS A 81 16.25 -19.55 6.06
CA LYS A 81 16.56 -18.51 5.07
C LYS A 81 15.32 -18.12 4.28
N PHE A 82 15.16 -16.82 4.01
CA PHE A 82 14.12 -16.35 3.09
C PHE A 82 14.27 -17.02 1.72
N GLY A 83 13.15 -17.52 1.19
CA GLY A 83 13.06 -18.26 -0.06
C GLY A 83 12.87 -19.78 0.12
N GLU A 84 13.04 -20.30 1.34
CA GLU A 84 12.71 -21.70 1.65
C GLU A 84 11.21 -22.00 1.52
N GLN A 85 10.34 -21.01 1.70
CA GLN A 85 8.88 -21.15 1.53
C GLN A 85 8.44 -21.42 0.08
N TRP A 86 9.37 -21.37 -0.88
CA TRP A 86 9.11 -21.58 -2.31
C TRP A 86 9.74 -22.88 -2.85
N ARG A 87 10.44 -23.65 -2.02
CA ARG A 87 11.04 -24.94 -2.38
C ARG A 87 10.17 -26.09 -1.88
#